data_AF-A0A7V8SYT5-F1
#
_entry.id   AF-A0A7V8SYT5-F1
#
_cell.length_a   1.000
_cell.length_b   1.000
_cell.length_c   1.000
_cell.angle_alpha   90.00
_cell.angle_beta   90.00
_cell.angle_gamma   90.00
#
_symmetry.space_group_name_H-M   'P 1'
#
loop_
_entity.id
_entity.type
_entity.pdbx_description
1 polymer ?
#
loop_
_entity_poly.entity_id
_entity_poly.type
_entity_poly.pdbx_seq_one_letter_code
_entity_poly.pdbx_strand_id
1 'polypeptide(L)'
;KEFRAVLAAEPANAAAHRGLGEIARRQGRMDEAVRELQTSLATRDSAEVRTMLAKVYLDQKKPALARAEAEKAVKLAPNYTEAKQLLEHLQNSKAAAKKPGGGGP
;
A
#
# COMPACT_ATOMS: atom_id res chain seq x y z
N LYS A 1 -22.28 -5.31 -20.12
CA LYS A 1 -21.93 -6.49 -19.29
C LYS A 1 -21.40 -5.94 -17.97
N GLU A 2 -22.33 -5.69 -17.05
CA GLU A 2 -22.13 -4.93 -15.81
C GLU A 2 -21.67 -5.90 -14.71
N PHE A 3 -20.44 -5.75 -14.23
CA PHE A 3 -19.94 -6.53 -13.09
C PHE A 3 -20.47 -5.92 -11.77
N ARG A 4 -21.77 -6.12 -11.51
CA ARG A 4 -22.44 -5.80 -10.23
C ARG A 4 -22.51 -7.04 -9.32
N ALA A 5 -21.39 -7.69 -9.07
CA ALA A 5 -21.33 -8.89 -8.21
C ALA A 5 -20.22 -8.81 -7.16
N VAL A 6 -20.12 -7.70 -6.41
CA VAL A 6 -19.08 -7.53 -5.38
C VAL A 6 -19.63 -7.37 -3.95
N LEU A 7 -20.94 -7.21 -3.75
CA LEU A 7 -21.46 -6.76 -2.44
C LEU A 7 -22.21 -7.83 -1.66
N ALA A 8 -21.51 -8.86 -1.21
CA ALA A 8 -22.00 -9.70 -0.11
C ALA A 8 -20.89 -10.34 0.76
N ALA A 9 -19.64 -9.87 0.67
CA ALA A 9 -18.66 -10.18 1.70
C ALA A 9 -18.78 -9.08 2.77
N GLU A 10 -19.32 -9.44 3.93
CA GLU A 10 -19.42 -8.65 5.17
C GLU A 10 -18.38 -7.50 5.22
N PRO A 11 -18.77 -6.24 4.97
CA PRO A 11 -17.85 -5.10 5.01
C PRO A 11 -17.14 -4.96 6.36
N ALA A 12 -17.75 -5.51 7.42
CA ALA A 12 -17.18 -5.62 8.74
C ALA A 12 -15.89 -6.45 8.78
N ASN A 13 -15.79 -7.50 7.97
CA ASN A 13 -14.62 -8.39 7.96
C ASN A 13 -13.40 -7.70 7.33
N ALA A 14 -13.60 -6.98 6.22
CA ALA A 14 -12.54 -6.21 5.58
C ALA A 14 -12.00 -5.10 6.51
N ALA A 15 -12.89 -4.38 7.21
CA ALA A 15 -12.50 -3.33 8.14
C ALA A 15 -11.79 -3.88 9.39
N ALA A 16 -12.21 -5.05 9.89
CA ALA A 16 -11.56 -5.73 11.02
C ALA A 16 -10.13 -6.14 10.66
N HIS A 17 -9.93 -6.82 9.53
CA HIS A 17 -8.61 -7.22 9.04
C HIS A 17 -7.70 -6.01 8.77
N ARG A 18 -8.23 -4.89 8.29
CA ARG A 18 -7.48 -3.64 8.17
C ARG A 18 -6.98 -3.15 9.55
N GLY A 19 -7.87 -3.12 10.54
CA GLY A 19 -7.52 -2.69 11.90
C GLY A 19 -6.49 -3.61 12.55
N LEU A 20 -6.63 -4.93 12.39
CA LEU A 20 -5.65 -5.91 12.85
C LEU A 20 -4.30 -5.69 12.19
N GLY A 21 -4.29 -5.43 10.88
CA GLY A 21 -3.07 -5.12 10.14
C GLY A 21 -2.35 -3.87 10.66
N GLU A 22 -3.09 -2.80 10.98
CA GLU A 22 -2.53 -1.59 11.56
C GLU A 22 -1.95 -1.85 12.96
N ILE A 23 -2.69 -2.56 13.82
CA ILE A 23 -2.24 -2.91 15.17
C ILE A 23 -0.98 -3.78 15.10
N ALA A 24 -0.96 -4.80 14.24
CA ALA A 24 0.20 -5.67 14.03
C ALA A 24 1.43 -4.87 13.57
N ARG A 25 1.25 -3.91 12.64
CA ARG A 25 2.34 -3.01 12.21
C ARG A 25 2.88 -2.19 13.38
N ARG A 26 2.01 -1.59 14.19
CA ARG A 26 2.41 -0.79 15.37
C ARG A 26 3.16 -1.63 16.41
N GLN A 27 2.87 -2.93 16.48
CA GLN A 27 3.54 -3.87 17.39
C GLN A 27 4.82 -4.48 16.82
N GLY A 28 5.26 -4.09 15.62
CA GLY A 28 6.46 -4.68 15.00
C GLY A 28 6.20 -6.02 14.30
N ARG A 29 4.98 -6.55 14.34
CA ARG A 29 4.58 -7.84 13.75
C ARG A 29 4.29 -7.68 12.26
N MET A 30 5.35 -7.41 11.49
CA MET A 30 5.21 -6.97 10.10
C MET A 30 4.61 -8.03 9.18
N ASP A 31 4.94 -9.30 9.35
CA ASP A 31 4.40 -10.37 8.48
C ASP A 31 2.91 -10.62 8.74
N GLU A 32 2.49 -10.53 10.00
CA GLU A 32 1.08 -10.56 10.36
C GLU A 32 0.35 -9.35 9.78
N ALA A 33 0.94 -8.15 9.88
CA ALA A 33 0.36 -6.96 9.27
C ALA A 33 0.12 -7.13 7.76
N VAL A 34 1.09 -7.70 7.03
CA VAL A 34 0.93 -8.02 5.61
C VAL A 34 -0.24 -8.97 5.39
N ARG A 35 -0.32 -10.07 6.16
CA ARG A 35 -1.35 -11.10 6.02
C ARG A 35 -2.76 -10.54 6.24
N GLU A 36 -2.93 -9.76 7.30
CA GLU A 36 -4.22 -9.17 7.66
C GLU A 36 -4.65 -8.13 6.61
N LEU A 37 -3.75 -7.26 6.17
CA LEU A 37 -4.06 -6.28 5.11
C LEU A 37 -4.36 -6.94 3.76
N GLN A 38 -3.67 -8.02 3.39
CA GLN A 38 -3.98 -8.79 2.18
C GLN A 38 -5.36 -9.46 2.26
N THR A 39 -5.74 -9.97 3.43
CA THR A 39 -7.07 -10.56 3.65
C THR A 39 -8.18 -9.51 3.55
N SER A 40 -7.92 -8.31 4.09
CA SER A 40 -8.81 -7.15 3.89
C SER A 40 -8.99 -6.83 2.40
N LEU A 41 -7.91 -6.78 1.62
CA LEU A 41 -7.94 -6.50 0.18
C LEU A 41 -8.62 -7.60 -0.64
N ALA A 42 -8.49 -8.86 -0.23
CA ALA A 42 -9.18 -9.98 -0.88
C ALA A 42 -10.71 -9.88 -0.72
N THR A 43 -11.16 -9.29 0.38
CA THR A 43 -12.58 -9.05 0.66
C THR A 43 -13.09 -7.81 -0.08
N ARG A 44 -12.35 -6.69 0.01
CA ARG A 44 -12.68 -5.44 -0.67
C ARG A 44 -11.42 -4.67 -1.01
N ASP A 45 -11.24 -4.40 -2.31
CA ASP A 45 -10.15 -3.56 -2.75
C ASP A 45 -10.32 -2.12 -2.22
N SER A 46 -9.24 -1.54 -1.69
CA SER A 46 -9.27 -0.23 -1.03
C SER A 46 -7.91 0.45 -1.15
N ALA A 47 -7.92 1.70 -1.61
CA ALA A 47 -6.71 2.50 -1.74
C ALA A 47 -6.07 2.76 -0.36
N GLU A 48 -6.88 2.92 0.69
CA GLU A 48 -6.44 3.05 2.08
C GLU A 48 -5.62 1.82 2.53
N VAL A 49 -6.17 0.62 2.32
CA VAL A 49 -5.55 -0.63 2.75
C VAL A 49 -4.28 -0.92 1.95
N ARG A 50 -4.28 -0.65 0.63
CA ARG A 50 -3.08 -0.74 -0.22
C ARG A 50 -1.98 0.22 0.23
N THR A 51 -2.33 1.45 0.60
CA THR A 51 -1.37 2.42 1.16
C THR A 51 -0.81 1.96 2.51
N MET A 52 -1.63 1.37 3.37
CA MET A 52 -1.15 0.76 4.61
C MET A 52 -0.18 -0.40 4.33
N LEU A 53 -0.51 -1.28 3.39
CA LEU A 53 0.35 -2.40 3.01
C LEU A 53 1.68 -1.90 2.43
N ALA A 54 1.65 -0.83 1.64
CA ALA A 54 2.86 -0.19 1.14
C ALA A 54 3.74 0.37 2.27
N LYS A 55 3.15 0.98 3.30
CA LYS A 55 3.90 1.43 4.49
C LYS A 55 4.51 0.26 5.26
N VAL A 56 3.77 -0.84 5.45
CA VAL A 56 4.31 -2.06 6.07
C VAL A 56 5.53 -2.56 5.29
N TYR A 57 5.46 -2.60 3.95
CA TYR A 57 6.61 -3.00 3.15
C TYR A 57 7.79 -2.03 3.24
N LEU A 58 7.56 -0.73 3.42
CA LEU A 58 8.63 0.23 3.71
C LEU A 58 9.29 -0.03 5.06
N ASP A 59 8.49 -0.30 6.10
CA ASP A 59 8.97 -0.66 7.43
C ASP A 59 9.82 -1.96 7.36
N GLN A 60 9.44 -2.91 6.51
CA GLN A 60 10.20 -4.12 6.20
C GLN A 60 11.42 -3.92 5.28
N LYS A 61 11.76 -2.68 4.88
CA LYS A 61 12.83 -2.37 3.91
C LYS A 61 12.64 -3.03 2.53
N LYS A 62 11.39 -3.22 2.11
CA LYS A 62 10.99 -3.76 0.79
C LYS A 62 10.36 -2.68 -0.11
N PRO A 63 11.11 -1.64 -0.53
CA PRO A 63 10.56 -0.50 -1.26
C PRO A 63 9.98 -0.87 -2.63
N ALA A 64 10.44 -1.95 -3.27
CA ALA A 64 9.88 -2.42 -4.54
C ALA A 64 8.42 -2.88 -4.39
N LEU A 65 8.12 -3.65 -3.33
CA LEU A 65 6.76 -4.09 -3.02
C LEU A 65 5.90 -2.91 -2.57
N ALA A 66 6.46 -2.02 -1.74
CA ALA A 66 5.77 -0.82 -1.30
C ALA A 66 5.31 0.04 -2.49
N ARG A 67 6.19 0.23 -3.48
CA ARG A 67 5.88 0.99 -4.69
C ARG A 67 4.77 0.35 -5.50
N ALA A 68 4.81 -0.97 -5.69
CA ALA A 68 3.77 -1.67 -6.45
C ALA A 68 2.38 -1.47 -5.81
N GLU A 69 2.28 -1.52 -4.49
CA GLU A 69 1.01 -1.29 -3.80
C GLU A 69 0.59 0.19 -3.79
N ALA A 70 1.51 1.13 -3.63
CA ALA A 70 1.21 2.56 -3.74
C ALA A 70 0.75 2.95 -5.16
N GLU A 71 1.34 2.38 -6.21
CA GLU A 71 0.90 2.59 -7.60
C GLU A 71 -0.53 2.09 -7.82
N LYS A 72 -0.87 0.91 -7.28
CA LYS A 72 -2.25 0.39 -7.34
C LYS A 72 -3.22 1.27 -6.54
N ALA A 73 -2.81 1.76 -5.37
CA ALA A 73 -3.63 2.67 -4.56
C ALA A 73 -3.96 3.97 -5.30
N VAL A 74 -2.96 4.59 -5.94
CA VAL A 74 -3.16 5.81 -6.75
C VAL A 74 -4.02 5.54 -7.98
N LYS A 75 -3.87 4.37 -8.64
CA LYS A 75 -4.73 3.99 -9.76
C LYS A 75 -6.19 3.81 -9.34
N LEU A 76 -6.43 3.21 -8.17
CA LEU A 76 -7.76 2.97 -7.63
C LEU A 76 -8.43 4.26 -7.16
N ALA A 77 -7.69 5.12 -6.45
CA ALA A 77 -8.17 6.41 -5.98
C ALA A 77 -7.14 7.51 -6.28
N PRO A 78 -7.19 8.13 -7.47
CA PRO A 78 -6.27 9.19 -7.86
C PRO A 78 -6.38 10.44 -6.97
N ASN A 79 -7.45 10.61 -6.21
CA ASN A 79 -7.59 11.72 -5.25
C ASN A 79 -7.08 11.37 -3.85
N TYR A 80 -6.61 10.15 -3.62
CA TYR A 80 -6.12 9.74 -2.30
C TYR A 80 -4.69 10.28 -2.08
N THR A 81 -4.62 11.42 -1.40
CA THR A 81 -3.38 12.19 -1.18
C THR A 81 -2.27 11.35 -0.55
N GLU A 82 -2.61 10.51 0.42
CA GLU A 82 -1.62 9.71 1.15
C GLU A 82 -0.93 8.68 0.25
N ALA A 83 -1.68 8.03 -0.65
CA ALA A 83 -1.11 7.12 -1.65
C ALA A 83 -0.16 7.86 -2.61
N LYS A 84 -0.54 9.07 -3.05
CA LYS A 84 0.26 9.90 -3.94
C LYS A 84 1.58 10.31 -3.28
N GLN A 85 1.52 10.84 -2.07
CA GLN A 85 2.70 11.25 -1.30
C GLN A 85 3.64 10.07 -1.06
N LEU A 86 3.08 8.91 -0.72
CA LEU A 86 3.87 7.70 -0.53
C LEU A 86 4.56 7.24 -1.82
N LEU A 87 3.83 7.24 -2.94
CA LEU A 87 4.38 6.89 -4.25
C LEU A 87 5.48 7.87 -4.67
N GLU A 88 5.27 9.17 -4.49
CA GLU A 88 6.25 10.20 -4.78
C GLU A 88 7.52 10.03 -3.94
N HIS A 89 7.38 9.78 -2.63
CA HIS A 89 8.50 9.48 -1.75
C HIS A 89 9.29 8.23 -2.22
N LEU A 90 8.58 7.17 -2.62
CA LEU A 90 9.17 5.94 -3.16
C LEU A 90 9.86 6.13 -4.52
N GLN A 91 9.38 7.07 -5.34
CA GLN A 91 10.01 7.41 -6.62
C GLN A 91 11.24 8.30 -6.42
N ASN A 92 11.17 9.28 -5.53
CA ASN A 92 12.26 10.20 -5.22
C ASN A 92 13.44 9.48 -4.54
N SER A 93 13.17 8.53 -3.64
CA SER A 93 14.23 7.67 -3.08
C SER A 93 14.95 6.84 -4.15
N LYS A 94 14.24 6.35 -5.17
CA LYS A 94 14.85 5.66 -6.31
C LYS A 94 15.60 6.61 -7.26
N ALA A 95 15.10 7.83 -7.45
CA ALA A 95 15.76 8.87 -8.25
C ALA A 95 17.06 9.36 -7.60
N ALA A 96 17.12 9.45 -6.27
CA ALA A 96 18.35 9.73 -5.52
C ALA A 96 19.42 8.65 -5.74
N ALA A 97 19.02 7.38 -5.81
CA ALA A 97 19.93 6.26 -6.14
C ALA A 97 20.31 6.18 -7.63
N LYS A 98 19.65 6.96 -8.50
CA LYS A 98 19.86 6.95 -9.96
C LYS A 98 20.51 8.21 -10.51
N LYS A 99 20.93 9.20 -9.71
CA LYS A 99 21.79 10.28 -10.23
C LYS A 99 23.12 9.65 -10.69
N PRO A 100 23.42 9.56 -12.00
CA PRO A 100 24.79 9.38 -12.41
C PRO A 100 25.50 10.70 -12.13
N GLY A 101 26.71 10.65 -11.59
CA GLY A 101 27.60 11.79 -11.69
C GLY A 101 27.74 12.20 -13.16
N GLY A 102 27.23 13.37 -13.50
CA GLY A 102 27.68 14.17 -14.64
C GLY A 102 27.83 15.57 -14.06
N GLY A 103 29.04 16.03 -13.76
CA GLY A 103 30.16 16.11 -14.68
C GLY A 103 30.20 17.57 -15.11
N GLY A 104 31.23 18.29 -14.63
CA GLY A 104 31.43 19.72 -14.90
C GLY A 104 31.42 20.04 -16.39
N PRO A 105 31.23 21.32 -16.71
CA PRO A 105 32.41 22.17 -16.88
C PRO A 105 32.57 23.25 -15.80
#